data_AF-A0A1M2Z6Z5-F1
#
_entry.id   AF-A0A1M2Z6Z5-F1
#
_cell.length_a   1.000
_cell.length_b   1.000
_cell.length_c   1.000
_cell.angle_alpha   90.00
_cell.angle_beta   90.00
_cell.angle_gamma   90.00
#
_symmetry.space_group_name_H-M   'P 1'
#
loop_
_entity.id
_entity.type
_entity.pdbx_description
1 polymer ?
#
loop_
_entity_poly.entity_id
_entity_poly.type
_entity_poly.pdbx_seq_one_letter_code
_entity_poly.pdbx_strand_id
1 'polypeptide(L)'
;MAAHTRQPSERGKLDLFRALPGDFAARDAQDLMAYPFFSLSKSHRIAPIDFTAGDVSIRVEAVPDHGMATIWDADILIWAASQIVEARDAGLRTSRLMAATPYEILMFVGRGTSLRDYQRLKAALDRLQSTTVSTSIRQPAKGRRHRFSWINEWQEKTDGDGKPAGIELIVPDWFYRAVLDDALVLTIDRAYFDLTGGLDRWLYRLVRKHGGRQREGWRFDFRHLHQKSGALSPFKRFAFELRDTIRRQPLPGYTLFLETEIGGRVLLAFEPSPACGQAVDRLVLSGTRTIVPSGTRGSCYQEPKQGLTCGNKTWNRVLNLESNQQSNFEECARDVQKLIRDTARGLGTAAKKSAGPAISSAPRSPETAPEPPLLPRSGGAR
;
A
#
# COMPACT_ATOMS: atom_id res chain seq x y z
N MET A 1 -28.39 31.03 25.27
CA MET A 1 -27.01 30.52 25.12
C MET A 1 -27.07 29.21 24.35
N ALA A 2 -26.64 29.19 23.09
CA ALA A 2 -26.68 27.98 22.27
C ALA A 2 -25.56 27.03 22.71
N ALA A 3 -25.93 25.90 23.30
CA ALA A 3 -25.01 24.81 23.62
C ALA A 3 -24.31 24.36 22.34
N HIS A 4 -23.02 24.68 22.21
CA HIS A 4 -22.19 24.09 21.17
C HIS A 4 -22.03 22.62 21.50
N THR A 5 -22.80 21.77 20.82
CA THR A 5 -22.60 20.33 20.80
C THR A 5 -21.19 20.11 20.26
N ARG A 6 -20.22 19.89 21.17
CA ARG A 6 -18.84 19.49 20.81
C ARG A 6 -18.97 18.23 19.99
N GLN A 7 -18.80 18.33 18.68
CA GLN A 7 -18.74 17.15 17.83
C GLN A 7 -17.64 16.24 18.39
N PRO A 8 -17.92 14.96 18.64
CA PRO A 8 -16.89 14.04 19.11
C PRO A 8 -15.76 14.02 18.07
N SER A 9 -14.52 14.19 18.54
CA SER A 9 -13.32 14.10 17.71
C SER A 9 -13.30 12.79 16.93
N GLU A 10 -12.62 12.73 15.77
CA GLU A 10 -12.48 11.50 14.96
C GLU A 10 -12.14 10.30 15.86
N ARG A 11 -11.23 10.55 16.80
CA ARG A 11 -10.81 9.64 17.84
C ARG A 11 -11.91 9.10 18.75
N GLY A 12 -12.85 9.93 19.18
CA GLY A 12 -13.98 9.51 20.03
C GLY A 12 -14.99 8.60 19.31
N LYS A 13 -14.85 8.42 17.99
CA LYS A 13 -15.68 7.55 17.16
C LYS A 13 -14.99 6.24 16.78
N LEU A 14 -13.70 6.08 17.09
CA LEU A 14 -12.91 4.90 16.72
C LEU A 14 -12.74 3.98 17.93
N ASP A 15 -12.98 2.68 17.72
CA ASP A 15 -12.65 1.66 18.71
C ASP A 15 -11.13 1.53 18.86
N LEU A 16 -10.64 1.26 20.07
CA LEU A 16 -9.21 1.06 20.32
C LEU A 16 -8.76 -0.34 19.86
N PHE A 17 -7.81 -0.39 18.94
CA PHE A 17 -7.13 -1.63 18.55
C PHE A 17 -5.77 -1.71 19.25
N ARG A 18 -5.62 -2.67 20.17
CA ARG A 18 -4.33 -2.93 20.84
C ARG A 18 -3.46 -3.84 19.98
N ALA A 19 -2.17 -3.52 19.91
CA ALA A 19 -1.19 -4.35 19.24
C ALA A 19 -1.20 -5.77 19.80
N LEU A 20 -1.09 -6.74 18.89
CA LEU A 20 -1.01 -8.15 19.21
C LEU A 20 0.43 -8.52 19.59
N PRO A 21 0.64 -9.29 20.67
CA PRO A 21 1.93 -9.88 20.96
C PRO A 21 2.21 -11.04 20.00
N GLY A 22 3.49 -11.28 19.69
CA GLY A 22 3.92 -12.49 18.98
C GLY A 22 4.82 -12.24 17.78
N ASP A 23 5.26 -13.35 17.19
CA ASP A 23 6.07 -13.36 15.98
C ASP A 23 5.19 -13.64 14.77
N PHE A 24 4.74 -12.57 14.11
CA PHE A 24 4.01 -12.65 12.85
C PHE A 24 4.83 -12.03 11.71
N ALA A 25 4.50 -12.48 10.51
CA ALA A 25 5.22 -12.09 9.31
C ALA A 25 5.04 -10.61 8.99
N ALA A 26 6.12 -9.93 8.60
CA ALA A 26 6.06 -8.53 8.22
C ALA A 26 5.28 -8.34 6.91
N ARG A 27 4.44 -7.32 6.88
CA ARG A 27 3.53 -6.96 5.78
C ARG A 27 3.75 -5.50 5.39
N ASP A 28 4.02 -5.26 4.11
CA ASP A 28 4.16 -3.91 3.55
C ASP A 28 3.06 -3.63 2.51
N ALA A 29 2.63 -2.37 2.42
CA ALA A 29 1.63 -1.94 1.45
C ALA A 29 2.29 -1.70 0.09
N GLN A 30 1.82 -2.40 -0.95
CA GLN A 30 2.42 -2.41 -2.29
C GLN A 30 2.52 -1.01 -2.92
N ASP A 31 1.54 -0.16 -2.65
CA ASP A 31 1.52 1.21 -3.15
C ASP A 31 2.76 2.00 -2.72
N LEU A 32 3.31 1.69 -1.55
CA LEU A 32 4.44 2.39 -0.97
C LEU A 32 5.80 1.91 -1.47
N MET A 33 5.83 0.81 -2.23
CA MET A 33 7.07 0.09 -2.58
C MET A 33 7.73 0.57 -3.87
N ALA A 34 7.00 1.22 -4.78
CA ALA A 34 7.50 1.54 -6.12
C ALA A 34 7.79 3.02 -6.37
N TYR A 35 7.36 3.91 -5.48
CA TYR A 35 7.36 5.35 -5.68
C TYR A 35 8.16 6.07 -4.58
N PRO A 36 8.74 7.25 -4.87
CA PRO A 36 9.61 7.95 -3.93
C PRO A 36 8.81 8.74 -2.89
N PHE A 37 8.23 8.02 -1.94
CA PHE A 37 7.43 8.59 -0.86
C PHE A 37 8.25 9.07 0.35
N PHE A 38 9.49 8.59 0.47
CA PHE A 38 10.34 8.79 1.64
C PHE A 38 11.73 9.28 1.23
N SER A 39 12.38 10.04 2.11
CA SER A 39 13.80 10.35 1.97
C SER A 39 14.65 9.08 2.13
N LEU A 40 15.60 8.87 1.21
CA LEU A 40 16.56 7.75 1.27
C LEU A 40 17.79 8.07 2.12
N SER A 41 17.89 9.27 2.66
CA SER A 41 18.97 9.70 3.56
C SER A 41 18.43 9.93 4.97
N LYS A 42 19.29 9.69 5.98
CA LYS A 42 19.03 10.02 7.39
C LYS A 42 19.21 11.51 7.71
N SER A 43 19.71 12.29 6.74
CA SER A 43 19.91 13.74 6.89
C SER A 43 18.56 14.46 6.94
N HIS A 44 18.52 15.56 7.71
CA HIS A 44 17.37 16.47 7.76
C HIS A 44 17.08 17.05 6.37
N ARG A 45 16.00 16.59 5.74
CA ARG A 45 15.60 17.01 4.38
C ARG A 45 14.34 17.86 4.46
N ILE A 46 14.43 19.09 3.98
CA ILE A 46 13.28 19.99 3.79
C ILE A 46 12.96 20.20 2.31
N ALA A 47 13.92 19.93 1.42
CA ALA A 47 13.72 20.02 -0.02
C ALA A 47 12.68 18.97 -0.47
N PRO A 48 11.63 19.37 -1.21
CA PRO A 48 10.55 18.46 -1.58
C PRO A 48 11.05 17.32 -2.47
N ILE A 49 10.28 16.23 -2.52
CA ILE A 49 10.38 15.25 -3.60
C ILE A 49 9.32 15.63 -4.61
N ASP A 50 9.72 16.04 -5.81
CA ASP A 50 8.82 16.21 -6.95
C ASP A 50 9.11 15.10 -7.96
N PHE A 51 8.15 14.18 -8.12
CA PHE A 51 8.27 13.03 -9.01
C PHE A 51 7.13 13.04 -10.04
N THR A 52 7.49 12.87 -11.31
CA THR A 52 6.54 12.72 -12.42
C THR A 52 6.97 11.58 -13.32
N ALA A 53 6.05 10.67 -13.63
CA ALA A 53 6.24 9.60 -14.59
C ALA A 53 4.90 9.21 -15.21
N GLY A 54 4.75 9.43 -16.53
CA GLY A 54 3.46 9.28 -17.20
C GLY A 54 2.38 10.15 -16.53
N ASP A 55 1.22 9.56 -16.24
CA ASP A 55 0.10 10.21 -15.54
C ASP A 55 0.25 10.27 -14.01
N VAL A 56 1.35 9.73 -13.47
CA VAL A 56 1.62 9.74 -12.03
C VAL A 56 2.45 10.95 -11.66
N SER A 57 1.91 11.79 -10.78
CA SER A 57 2.62 12.89 -10.14
C SER A 57 2.58 12.70 -8.63
N ILE A 58 3.73 12.80 -7.97
CA ILE A 58 3.87 12.73 -6.52
C ILE A 58 4.68 13.94 -6.07
N ARG A 59 4.20 14.61 -5.04
CA ARG A 59 4.92 15.67 -4.35
C ARG A 59 4.94 15.37 -2.85
N VAL A 60 6.13 15.32 -2.25
CA VAL A 60 6.32 15.11 -0.82
C VAL A 60 6.95 16.36 -0.23
N GLU A 61 6.29 16.93 0.78
CA GLU A 61 6.67 18.16 1.45
C GLU A 61 6.89 17.90 2.93
N ALA A 62 7.83 18.62 3.53
CA ALA A 62 8.22 18.46 4.92
C ALA A 62 8.11 19.78 5.67
N VAL A 63 7.82 19.69 6.97
CA VAL A 63 7.88 20.84 7.88
C VAL A 63 9.34 21.06 8.31
N PRO A 64 9.85 22.31 8.35
CA PRO A 64 11.24 22.60 8.70
C PRO A 64 11.71 22.03 10.03
N ASP A 65 10.85 22.01 11.04
CA ASP A 65 11.21 21.58 12.41
C ASP A 65 11.53 20.09 12.51
N HIS A 66 10.79 19.25 11.79
CA HIS A 66 10.92 17.79 11.87
C HIS A 66 11.66 17.17 10.68
N GLY A 67 11.62 17.83 9.51
CA GLY A 67 12.14 17.30 8.27
C GLY A 67 11.26 16.20 7.67
N MET A 68 11.65 15.71 6.49
CA MET A 68 10.89 14.72 5.73
C MET A 68 10.99 13.33 6.35
N ALA A 69 9.87 12.59 6.36
CA ALA A 69 9.85 11.17 6.69
C ALA A 69 10.84 10.40 5.81
N THR A 70 11.65 9.59 6.47
CA THR A 70 12.70 8.78 5.86
C THR A 70 12.23 7.35 5.64
N ILE A 71 12.94 6.60 4.81
CA ILE A 71 12.61 5.20 4.55
C ILE A 71 12.74 4.30 5.80
N TRP A 72 13.43 4.76 6.84
CA TRP A 72 13.45 4.07 8.14
C TRP A 72 12.18 4.31 8.95
N ASP A 73 11.52 5.45 8.77
CA ASP A 73 10.25 5.75 9.45
C ASP A 73 9.12 4.87 8.89
N ALA A 74 9.23 4.42 7.63
CA ALA A 74 8.32 3.45 7.03
C ALA A 74 8.27 2.11 7.77
N ASP A 75 9.27 1.76 8.60
CA ASP A 75 9.26 0.56 9.44
C ASP A 75 8.03 0.57 10.39
N ILE A 76 7.58 1.74 10.85
CA ILE A 76 6.37 1.90 11.69
C ILE A 76 5.10 1.58 10.89
N LEU A 77 5.05 1.96 9.61
CA LEU A 77 3.91 1.64 8.74
C LEU A 77 3.87 0.13 8.42
N ILE A 78 5.03 -0.49 8.23
CA ILE A 78 5.14 -1.95 8.06
C ILE A 78 4.64 -2.66 9.32
N TRP A 79 5.06 -2.20 10.51
CA TRP A 79 4.51 -2.71 11.77
C TRP A 79 2.98 -2.56 11.84
N ALA A 80 2.46 -1.36 11.57
CA ALA A 80 1.02 -1.10 11.64
C ALA A 80 0.22 -1.99 10.67
N ALA A 81 0.69 -2.13 9.43
CA ALA A 81 0.08 -3.02 8.44
C ALA A 81 0.10 -4.49 8.90
N SER A 82 1.22 -4.94 9.44
CA SER A 82 1.39 -6.30 9.94
C SER A 82 0.41 -6.62 11.08
N GLN A 83 0.22 -5.69 12.02
CA GLN A 83 -0.75 -5.86 13.11
C GLN A 83 -2.20 -5.96 12.61
N ILE A 84 -2.58 -5.08 11.67
CA ILE A 84 -3.94 -5.05 11.13
C ILE A 84 -4.23 -6.33 10.35
N VAL A 85 -3.30 -6.79 9.51
CA VAL A 85 -3.46 -8.03 8.75
C VAL A 85 -3.55 -9.23 9.68
N GLU A 86 -2.64 -9.35 10.65
CA GLU A 86 -2.64 -10.45 11.60
C GLU A 86 -3.94 -10.52 12.42
N ALA A 87 -4.39 -9.37 12.94
CA ALA A 87 -5.64 -9.30 13.68
C ALA A 87 -6.85 -9.67 12.83
N ARG A 88 -6.91 -9.19 11.58
CA ARG A 88 -7.98 -9.53 10.64
C ARG A 88 -7.98 -11.02 10.31
N ASP A 89 -6.82 -11.61 10.06
CA ASP A 89 -6.67 -13.03 9.71
C ASP A 89 -7.05 -13.93 10.90
N ALA A 90 -6.80 -13.48 12.12
CA ALA A 90 -7.26 -14.10 13.36
C ALA A 90 -8.76 -13.85 13.68
N GLY A 91 -9.50 -13.13 12.82
CA GLY A 91 -10.92 -12.81 13.03
C GLY A 91 -11.18 -11.79 14.13
N LEU A 92 -10.15 -11.05 14.57
CA LEU A 92 -10.26 -9.98 15.57
C LEU A 92 -10.75 -8.68 14.93
N ARG A 93 -11.41 -7.85 15.73
CA ARG A 93 -11.80 -6.51 15.29
C ARG A 93 -10.58 -5.60 15.19
N THR A 94 -10.37 -5.02 14.02
CA THR A 94 -9.33 -4.03 13.75
C THR A 94 -9.89 -2.61 13.76
N SER A 95 -9.00 -1.64 13.97
CA SER A 95 -9.32 -0.22 13.93
C SER A 95 -8.14 0.60 13.46
N ARG A 96 -8.42 1.82 13.00
CA ARG A 96 -7.42 2.83 12.66
C ARG A 96 -6.73 3.41 13.89
N LEU A 97 -7.40 3.42 15.04
CA LEU A 97 -6.84 3.87 16.31
C LEU A 97 -6.07 2.69 16.94
N MET A 98 -4.75 2.73 16.85
CA MET A 98 -3.85 1.70 17.33
C MET A 98 -3.20 2.11 18.64
N ALA A 99 -3.07 1.17 19.58
CA ALA A 99 -2.34 1.33 20.84
C ALA A 99 -1.23 0.28 20.97
N ALA A 100 -0.03 0.71 21.32
CA ALA A 100 1.12 -0.15 21.55
C ALA A 100 2.09 0.47 22.55
N THR A 101 2.94 -0.32 23.16
CA THR A 101 4.11 0.17 23.88
C THR A 101 5.25 0.48 22.89
N PRO A 102 6.15 1.44 23.20
CA PRO A 102 7.36 1.65 22.41
C PRO A 102 8.19 0.37 22.23
N TYR A 103 8.23 -0.47 23.27
CA TYR A 103 8.94 -1.75 23.28
C TYR A 103 8.40 -2.70 22.20
N GLU A 104 7.08 -2.88 22.09
CA GLU A 104 6.47 -3.75 21.08
C GLU A 104 6.81 -3.31 19.65
N ILE A 105 6.73 -2.01 19.36
CA ILE A 105 7.07 -1.47 18.03
C ILE A 105 8.55 -1.72 17.72
N LEU A 106 9.45 -1.37 18.65
CA LEU A 106 10.90 -1.45 18.43
C LEU A 106 11.39 -2.88 18.31
N MET A 107 10.86 -3.79 19.13
CA MET A 107 11.17 -5.22 19.03
C MET A 107 10.73 -5.78 17.68
N PHE A 108 9.53 -5.42 17.20
CA PHE A 108 9.04 -5.89 15.90
C PHE A 108 9.94 -5.42 14.74
N VAL A 109 10.38 -4.17 14.76
CA VAL A 109 11.22 -3.60 13.69
C VAL A 109 12.72 -3.86 13.88
N GLY A 110 13.11 -4.76 14.80
CA GLY A 110 14.51 -5.14 15.03
C GLY A 110 15.40 -4.00 15.55
N ARG A 111 14.86 -3.11 16.38
CA ARG A 111 15.59 -1.97 16.96
C ARG A 111 15.90 -2.18 18.43
N GLY A 112 16.94 -1.50 18.90
CA GLY A 112 17.26 -1.44 20.32
C GLY A 112 16.15 -0.77 21.13
N THR A 113 16.13 -1.05 22.43
CA THR A 113 15.13 -0.54 23.39
C THR A 113 15.75 0.47 24.36
N SER A 114 16.80 1.18 23.92
CA SER A 114 17.44 2.22 24.72
C SER A 114 16.60 3.50 24.74
N LEU A 115 16.89 4.40 25.70
CA LEU A 115 16.27 5.74 25.73
C LEU A 115 16.44 6.49 24.40
N ARG A 116 17.61 6.33 23.76
CA ARG A 116 17.91 6.93 22.45
C ARG A 116 17.00 6.39 21.36
N ASP A 117 16.72 5.09 21.37
CA ASP A 117 15.84 4.46 20.39
C ASP A 117 14.38 4.88 20.60
N TYR A 118 13.97 5.09 21.86
CA TYR A 118 12.65 5.62 22.17
C TYR A 118 12.48 7.05 21.67
N GLN A 119 13.49 7.90 21.87
CA GLN A 119 13.51 9.27 21.33
C GLN A 119 13.48 9.27 19.79
N ARG A 120 14.18 8.33 19.14
CA ARG A 120 14.15 8.17 17.68
C ARG A 120 12.78 7.73 17.17
N LEU A 121 12.09 6.85 17.89
CA LEU A 121 10.72 6.46 17.57
C LEU A 121 9.77 7.66 17.61
N LYS A 122 9.85 8.49 18.67
CA LYS A 122 9.06 9.73 18.76
C LYS A 122 9.33 10.67 17.60
N ALA A 123 10.61 10.93 17.30
CA ALA A 123 10.99 11.77 16.18
C ALA A 123 10.54 11.19 14.82
N ALA A 124 10.45 9.86 14.68
CA ALA A 124 9.91 9.21 13.49
C ALA A 124 8.39 9.42 13.37
N LEU A 125 7.65 9.31 14.47
CA LEU A 125 6.21 9.61 14.51
C LEU A 125 5.94 11.07 14.15
N ASP A 126 6.72 12.02 14.68
CA ASP A 126 6.63 13.44 14.32
C ASP A 126 6.88 13.68 12.83
N ARG A 127 7.90 13.05 12.25
CA ARG A 127 8.17 13.13 10.80
C ARG A 127 7.04 12.53 9.97
N LEU A 128 6.50 11.38 10.38
CA LEU A 128 5.39 10.73 9.68
C LEU A 128 4.10 11.55 9.72
N GLN A 129 3.83 12.23 10.84
CA GLN A 129 2.67 13.09 11.00
C GLN A 129 2.83 14.40 10.20
N SER A 130 4.02 15.00 10.21
CA SER A 130 4.27 16.32 9.60
C SER A 130 4.59 16.26 8.10
N THR A 131 4.99 15.10 7.57
CA THR A 131 5.24 14.93 6.13
C THR A 131 3.94 14.87 5.36
N THR A 132 3.77 15.78 4.39
CA THR A 132 2.58 15.85 3.54
C THR A 132 2.89 15.29 2.16
N VAL A 133 2.03 14.38 1.68
CA VAL A 133 2.12 13.78 0.36
C VAL A 133 0.94 14.25 -0.48
N SER A 134 1.19 14.67 -1.72
CA SER A 134 0.17 14.91 -2.74
C SER A 134 0.42 13.99 -3.93
N THR A 135 -0.57 13.19 -4.33
CA THR A 135 -0.42 12.19 -5.40
C THR A 135 -1.63 12.08 -6.32
N SER A 136 -1.41 11.74 -7.60
CA SER A 136 -2.46 11.34 -8.55
C SER A 136 -2.72 9.82 -8.57
N ILE A 137 -1.99 9.03 -7.79
CA ILE A 137 -2.18 7.56 -7.71
C ILE A 137 -3.61 7.22 -7.25
N ARG A 138 -4.21 6.22 -7.91
CA ARG A 138 -5.59 5.75 -7.66
C ARG A 138 -6.66 6.86 -7.77
N GLN A 139 -6.37 7.95 -8.49
CA GLN A 139 -7.35 9.00 -8.78
C GLN A 139 -7.90 8.83 -10.20
N PRO A 140 -9.15 8.36 -10.37
CA PRO A 140 -9.71 8.08 -11.69
C PRO A 140 -10.01 9.34 -12.51
N ALA A 141 -10.18 10.50 -11.84
CA ALA A 141 -10.46 11.76 -12.49
C ALA A 141 -9.16 12.53 -12.77
N LYS A 142 -8.94 12.90 -14.04
CA LYS A 142 -7.79 13.70 -14.47
C LYS A 142 -7.73 15.01 -13.68
N GLY A 143 -6.60 15.27 -13.02
CA GLY A 143 -6.38 16.47 -12.22
C GLY A 143 -6.77 16.37 -10.74
N ARG A 144 -7.46 15.31 -10.30
CA ARG A 144 -7.72 15.10 -8.86
C ARG A 144 -6.43 14.63 -8.18
N ARG A 145 -6.04 15.30 -7.11
CA ARG A 145 -4.90 14.92 -6.26
C ARG A 145 -5.41 14.56 -4.88
N HIS A 146 -4.93 13.43 -4.36
CA HIS A 146 -5.15 13.08 -2.97
C HIS A 146 -3.98 13.62 -2.13
N ARG A 147 -4.31 14.28 -1.02
CA ARG A 147 -3.32 14.80 -0.07
C ARG A 147 -3.51 14.13 1.28
N PHE A 148 -2.42 13.64 1.86
CA PHE A 148 -2.43 12.93 3.14
C PHE A 148 -1.10 13.07 3.89
N SER A 149 -1.13 12.80 5.19
CA SER A 149 0.04 12.48 6.02
C SER A 149 0.10 10.97 6.29
N TRP A 150 1.25 10.45 6.74
CA TRP A 150 1.38 9.01 7.03
C TRP A 150 0.71 8.59 8.33
N ILE A 151 0.61 9.53 9.28
CA ILE A 151 -0.09 9.39 10.55
C ILE A 151 -0.98 10.63 10.72
N ASN A 152 -2.26 10.43 11.07
CA ASN A 152 -3.17 11.54 11.29
C ASN A 152 -2.94 12.18 12.66
N GLU A 153 -2.80 11.34 13.68
CA GLU A 153 -2.65 11.71 15.08
C GLU A 153 -1.76 10.69 15.77
N TRP A 154 -0.90 11.14 16.68
CA TRP A 154 -0.26 10.25 17.66
C TRP A 154 -0.15 10.96 19.01
N GLN A 155 -0.15 10.18 20.08
CA GLN A 155 0.07 10.68 21.43
C GLN A 155 0.83 9.68 22.28
N GLU A 156 1.55 10.21 23.25
CA GLU A 156 2.08 9.44 24.37
C GLU A 156 1.00 9.30 25.42
N LYS A 157 0.78 8.07 25.88
CA LYS A 157 0.06 7.82 27.11
C LYS A 157 1.05 7.85 28.26
N THR A 158 0.73 8.63 29.26
CA THR A 158 1.45 8.69 30.52
C THR A 158 0.55 8.11 31.60
N ASP A 159 1.10 7.25 32.46
CA ASP A 159 0.41 6.76 33.64
C ASP A 159 0.21 7.90 34.67
N GLY A 160 -0.62 7.67 35.70
CA GLY A 160 -0.85 8.62 36.79
C GLY A 160 0.42 9.06 37.52
N ASP A 161 1.48 8.24 37.47
CA ASP A 161 2.81 8.51 38.03
C ASP A 161 3.75 9.27 37.07
N GLY A 162 3.30 9.70 35.89
CA GLY A 162 4.16 10.39 34.92
C GLY A 162 5.04 9.46 34.07
N LYS A 163 4.87 8.14 34.16
CA LYS A 163 5.63 7.14 33.38
C LYS A 163 5.01 6.91 31.99
N PRO A 164 5.80 6.75 30.91
CA PRO A 164 5.27 6.41 29.60
C PRO A 164 4.56 5.04 29.64
N ALA A 165 3.22 5.05 29.55
CA ALA A 165 2.35 3.88 29.57
C ALA A 165 2.11 3.29 28.16
N GLY A 166 2.34 4.07 27.11
CA GLY A 166 2.23 3.59 25.74
C GLY A 166 2.19 4.72 24.71
N ILE A 167 1.98 4.33 23.46
CA ILE A 167 1.75 5.20 22.31
C ILE A 167 0.39 4.83 21.72
N GLU A 168 -0.37 5.85 21.36
CA GLU A 168 -1.56 5.69 20.54
C GLU A 168 -1.39 6.46 19.26
N LEU A 169 -1.80 5.88 18.13
CA LEU A 169 -1.73 6.53 16.84
C LEU A 169 -2.95 6.21 15.98
N ILE A 170 -3.32 7.15 15.12
CA ILE A 170 -4.39 7.01 14.15
C ILE A 170 -3.77 6.96 12.76
N VAL A 171 -3.85 5.79 12.12
CA VAL A 171 -3.45 5.66 10.72
C VAL A 171 -4.50 6.29 9.79
N PRO A 172 -4.11 6.81 8.61
CA PRO A 172 -5.04 7.35 7.63
C PRO A 172 -6.04 6.31 7.11
N ASP A 173 -7.25 6.75 6.74
CA ASP A 173 -8.31 5.89 6.21
C ASP A 173 -7.88 5.14 4.95
N TRP A 174 -7.20 5.84 4.02
CA TRP A 174 -6.73 5.22 2.79
C TRP A 174 -5.72 4.08 3.07
N PHE A 175 -4.83 4.26 4.06
CA PHE A 175 -3.83 3.26 4.42
C PHE A 175 -4.49 2.04 5.03
N TYR A 176 -5.39 2.27 5.98
CA TYR A 176 -6.17 1.21 6.61
C TYR A 176 -6.97 0.39 5.59
N ARG A 177 -7.67 1.06 4.66
CA ARG A 177 -8.40 0.38 3.58
C ARG A 177 -7.48 -0.39 2.65
N ALA A 178 -6.33 0.16 2.29
CA ALA A 178 -5.35 -0.52 1.45
C ALA A 178 -4.80 -1.78 2.13
N VAL A 179 -4.53 -1.73 3.44
CA VAL A 179 -4.06 -2.87 4.22
C VAL A 179 -5.12 -3.96 4.36
N LEU A 180 -6.41 -3.60 4.44
CA LEU A 180 -7.50 -4.57 4.50
C LEU A 180 -7.75 -5.30 3.17
N ASP A 181 -7.36 -4.75 2.02
CA ASP A 181 -7.42 -5.45 0.72
C ASP A 181 -6.16 -6.30 0.53
N ASP A 182 -6.31 -7.62 0.62
CA ASP A 182 -5.22 -8.60 0.45
C ASP A 182 -4.43 -8.44 -0.83
N ALA A 183 -5.06 -7.94 -1.90
CA ALA A 183 -4.38 -7.72 -3.16
C ALA A 183 -3.27 -6.66 -3.07
N LEU A 184 -3.29 -5.81 -2.05
CA LEU A 184 -2.44 -4.62 -1.92
C LEU A 184 -1.38 -4.75 -0.82
N VAL A 185 -1.25 -5.92 -0.22
CA VAL A 185 -0.25 -6.21 0.81
C VAL A 185 0.71 -7.28 0.33
N LEU A 186 2.01 -7.12 0.62
CA LEU A 186 3.02 -8.16 0.42
C LEU A 186 3.68 -8.52 1.72
N THR A 187 3.85 -9.83 1.95
CA THR A 187 4.79 -10.34 2.94
C THR A 187 6.20 -9.88 2.57
N ILE A 188 6.96 -9.40 3.54
CA ILE A 188 8.40 -9.13 3.39
C ILE A 188 9.21 -10.01 4.34
N ASP A 189 10.47 -10.22 3.98
CA ASP A 189 11.44 -10.95 4.80
C ASP A 189 11.80 -10.09 6.04
N ARG A 190 11.93 -10.71 7.21
CA ARG A 190 12.30 -9.99 8.45
C ARG A 190 13.71 -9.40 8.38
N ALA A 191 14.63 -10.01 7.64
CA ALA A 191 15.96 -9.47 7.41
C ALA A 191 15.94 -8.12 6.65
N TYR A 192 14.79 -7.68 6.13
CA TYR A 192 14.61 -6.31 5.66
C TYR A 192 15.00 -5.27 6.71
N PHE A 193 14.67 -5.51 7.99
CA PHE A 193 14.94 -4.54 9.05
C PHE A 193 16.44 -4.34 9.31
N ASP A 194 17.26 -5.33 8.97
CA ASP A 194 18.72 -5.31 9.08
C ASP A 194 19.40 -4.48 8.00
N LEU A 195 18.68 -4.13 6.91
CA LEU A 195 19.21 -3.27 5.85
C LEU A 195 19.57 -1.89 6.42
N THR A 196 20.84 -1.53 6.33
CA THR A 196 21.37 -0.29 6.91
C THR A 196 21.30 0.90 5.96
N GLY A 197 21.36 0.66 4.65
CA GLY A 197 21.32 1.67 3.59
C GLY A 197 19.91 2.03 3.14
N GLY A 198 19.66 3.32 2.91
CA GLY A 198 18.35 3.78 2.42
C GLY A 198 18.06 3.33 0.98
N LEU A 199 19.10 3.31 0.13
CA LEU A 199 19.00 2.78 -1.22
C LEU A 199 18.71 1.27 -1.21
N ASP A 200 19.38 0.50 -0.34
CA ASP A 200 19.18 -0.95 -0.19
C ASP A 200 17.73 -1.27 0.20
N ARG A 201 17.18 -0.51 1.18
CA ARG A 201 15.77 -0.65 1.61
C ARG A 201 14.78 -0.32 0.50
N TRP A 202 14.99 0.78 -0.21
CA TRP A 202 14.13 1.16 -1.34
C TRP A 202 14.19 0.11 -2.44
N LEU A 203 15.40 -0.35 -2.76
CA LEU A 203 15.60 -1.35 -3.80
C LEU A 203 14.94 -2.68 -3.42
N TYR A 204 15.07 -3.12 -2.16
CA TYR A 204 14.37 -4.31 -1.68
C TYR A 204 12.86 -4.20 -1.90
N ARG A 205 12.24 -3.07 -1.53
CA ARG A 205 10.79 -2.87 -1.71
C ARG A 205 10.41 -2.90 -3.19
N LEU A 206 11.18 -2.23 -4.04
CA LEU A 206 10.96 -2.25 -5.48
C LEU A 206 11.07 -3.68 -6.03
N VAL A 207 12.14 -4.39 -5.70
CA VAL A 207 12.40 -5.78 -6.11
C VAL A 207 11.28 -6.70 -5.63
N ARG A 208 10.83 -6.57 -4.38
CA ARG A 208 9.77 -7.39 -3.80
C ARG A 208 8.43 -7.18 -4.52
N LYS A 209 8.10 -5.94 -4.87
CA LYS A 209 6.88 -5.64 -5.64
C LYS A 209 6.88 -6.34 -7.00
N HIS A 210 8.02 -6.36 -7.69
CA HIS A 210 8.12 -6.87 -9.05
C HIS A 210 8.43 -8.38 -9.10
N GLY A 211 9.18 -8.92 -8.13
CA GLY A 211 9.71 -10.29 -8.14
C GLY A 211 8.70 -11.44 -8.01
N GLY A 212 7.41 -11.16 -7.81
CA GLY A 212 6.36 -12.19 -7.72
C GLY A 212 5.86 -12.73 -9.06
N ARG A 213 6.03 -11.99 -10.17
CA ARG A 213 5.23 -12.19 -11.39
C ARG A 213 5.93 -12.88 -12.55
N GLN A 214 7.27 -12.94 -12.57
CA GLN A 214 8.02 -13.47 -13.71
C GLN A 214 9.16 -14.38 -13.27
N ARG A 215 9.23 -15.58 -13.88
CA ARG A 215 10.27 -16.58 -13.59
C ARG A 215 11.65 -16.18 -14.11
N GLU A 216 11.72 -15.32 -15.13
CA GLU A 216 12.97 -14.91 -15.79
C GLU A 216 13.67 -13.69 -15.15
N GLY A 217 13.15 -13.23 -14.00
CA GLY A 217 13.63 -12.04 -13.30
C GLY A 217 13.14 -10.73 -13.92
N TRP A 218 13.53 -9.62 -13.31
CA TRP A 218 13.25 -8.27 -13.82
C TRP A 218 14.53 -7.53 -14.13
N ARG A 219 14.47 -6.66 -15.14
CA ARG A 219 15.56 -5.79 -15.57
C ARG A 219 15.13 -4.34 -15.45
N PHE A 220 15.94 -3.51 -14.81
CA PHE A 220 15.71 -2.08 -14.67
C PHE A 220 16.93 -1.29 -15.13
N ASP A 221 16.72 -0.33 -16.03
CA ASP A 221 17.76 0.61 -16.42
C ASP A 221 18.17 1.49 -15.22
N PHE A 222 19.48 1.73 -15.07
CA PHE A 222 20.02 2.51 -13.95
C PHE A 222 19.48 3.95 -13.92
N ARG A 223 19.29 4.61 -15.08
CA ARG A 223 18.72 5.96 -15.14
C ARG A 223 17.27 5.95 -14.71
N HIS A 224 16.52 4.93 -15.13
CA HIS A 224 15.15 4.75 -14.69
C HIS A 224 15.05 4.54 -13.18
N LEU A 225 15.94 3.73 -12.59
CA LEU A 225 16.01 3.55 -11.13
C LEU A 225 16.34 4.86 -10.41
N HIS A 226 17.28 5.65 -10.92
CA HIS A 226 17.65 6.95 -10.33
C HIS A 226 16.47 7.93 -10.31
N GLN A 227 15.71 8.00 -11.40
CA GLN A 227 14.48 8.79 -11.47
C GLN A 227 13.42 8.28 -10.49
N LYS A 228 13.20 6.96 -10.46
CA LYS A 228 12.19 6.30 -9.63
C LYS A 228 12.49 6.37 -8.13
N SER A 229 13.77 6.43 -7.75
CA SER A 229 14.19 6.48 -6.35
C SER A 229 14.00 7.86 -5.72
N GLY A 230 13.83 8.92 -6.51
CA GLY A 230 13.76 10.29 -6.01
C GLY A 230 15.03 10.72 -5.25
N ALA A 231 16.18 10.10 -5.58
CA ALA A 231 17.45 10.37 -4.93
C ALA A 231 17.99 11.75 -5.33
N LEU A 232 18.47 12.51 -4.36
CA LEU A 232 19.10 13.82 -4.60
C LEU A 232 20.55 13.71 -5.08
N SER A 233 21.18 12.54 -4.91
CA SER A 233 22.57 12.34 -5.32
C SER A 233 22.69 12.40 -6.85
N PRO A 234 23.79 12.96 -7.39
CA PRO A 234 24.06 12.90 -8.82
C PRO A 234 24.07 11.46 -9.32
N PHE A 235 23.63 11.25 -10.56
CA PHE A 235 23.52 9.91 -11.16
C PHE A 235 24.81 9.07 -11.01
N LYS A 236 25.99 9.67 -11.15
CA LYS A 236 27.27 8.96 -10.97
C LYS A 236 27.41 8.34 -9.58
N ARG A 237 27.02 9.08 -8.53
CA ARG A 237 27.05 8.61 -7.15
C ARG A 237 26.00 7.54 -6.91
N PHE A 238 24.78 7.74 -7.39
CA PHE A 238 23.72 6.74 -7.35
C PHE A 238 24.14 5.42 -8.01
N ALA A 239 24.70 5.49 -9.22
CA ALA A 239 25.18 4.31 -9.95
C ALA A 239 26.37 3.63 -9.27
N PHE A 240 27.19 4.37 -8.52
CA PHE A 240 28.26 3.80 -7.70
C PHE A 240 27.68 3.03 -6.50
N GLU A 241 26.74 3.64 -5.77
CA GLU A 241 26.06 3.00 -4.64
C GLU A 241 25.28 1.76 -5.07
N LEU A 242 24.57 1.82 -6.21
CA LEU A 242 23.83 0.67 -6.74
C LEU A 242 24.77 -0.48 -7.14
N ARG A 243 25.94 -0.20 -7.73
CA ARG A 243 26.95 -1.23 -8.00
C ARG A 243 27.51 -1.84 -6.72
N ASP A 244 27.70 -1.04 -5.67
CA ASP A 244 28.12 -1.55 -4.37
C ASP A 244 27.04 -2.45 -3.74
N THR A 245 25.76 -2.09 -3.83
CA THR A 245 24.64 -2.95 -3.42
C THR A 245 24.64 -4.27 -4.18
N ILE A 246 24.80 -4.25 -5.51
CA ILE A 246 24.91 -5.47 -6.32
C ILE A 246 26.13 -6.30 -5.89
N ARG A 247 27.27 -5.69 -5.59
CA ARG A 247 28.47 -6.40 -5.14
C ARG A 247 28.27 -7.06 -3.77
N ARG A 248 27.64 -6.37 -2.82
CA ARG A 248 27.41 -6.85 -1.44
C ARG A 248 26.27 -7.86 -1.32
N GLN A 249 25.34 -7.88 -2.28
CA GLN A 249 24.13 -8.73 -2.26
C GLN A 249 23.34 -8.67 -0.94
N PRO A 250 23.01 -7.48 -0.39
CA PRO A 250 22.40 -7.41 0.94
C PRO A 250 20.89 -7.72 0.93
N LEU A 251 20.25 -7.90 -0.23
CA LEU A 251 18.79 -8.00 -0.35
C LEU A 251 18.32 -9.43 0.00
N PRO A 252 17.61 -9.63 1.11
CA PRO A 252 17.19 -10.97 1.51
C PRO A 252 16.23 -11.59 0.49
N GLY A 253 16.43 -12.86 0.15
CA GLY A 253 15.60 -13.59 -0.81
C GLY A 253 15.79 -13.21 -2.28
N TYR A 254 16.76 -12.35 -2.62
CA TYR A 254 17.02 -11.92 -4.00
C TYR A 254 18.50 -11.91 -4.33
N THR A 255 18.83 -12.28 -5.56
CA THR A 255 20.17 -12.12 -6.13
C THR A 255 20.12 -11.05 -7.22
N LEU A 256 21.04 -10.10 -7.14
CA LEU A 256 21.17 -8.98 -8.07
C LEU A 256 22.28 -9.24 -9.10
N PHE A 257 22.09 -8.76 -10.32
CA PHE A 257 23.07 -8.87 -11.38
C PHE A 257 23.22 -7.53 -12.10
N LEU A 258 24.43 -7.30 -12.62
CA LEU A 258 24.73 -6.18 -13.48
C LEU A 258 24.80 -6.68 -14.93
N GLU A 259 23.92 -6.19 -15.79
CA GLU A 259 23.94 -6.49 -17.22
C GLU A 259 24.33 -5.22 -17.99
N THR A 260 25.19 -5.36 -18.99
CA THR A 260 25.53 -4.26 -19.92
C THR A 260 25.04 -4.65 -21.30
N GLU A 261 24.13 -3.85 -21.87
CA GLU A 261 23.65 -4.06 -23.22
C GLU A 261 24.72 -3.67 -24.26
N ILE A 262 24.59 -4.20 -25.47
CA ILE A 262 25.46 -3.88 -26.62
C ILE A 262 25.47 -2.37 -26.92
N GLY A 263 24.40 -1.64 -26.55
CA GLY A 263 24.30 -0.18 -26.65
C GLY A 263 24.89 0.60 -25.47
N GLY A 264 25.61 -0.04 -24.54
CA GLY A 264 26.24 0.60 -23.39
C GLY A 264 25.29 0.97 -22.24
N ARG A 265 24.00 0.60 -22.33
CA ARG A 265 23.05 0.76 -21.23
C ARG A 265 23.36 -0.24 -20.12
N VAL A 266 23.27 0.23 -18.89
CA VAL A 266 23.56 -0.56 -17.69
C VAL A 266 22.25 -0.88 -17.00
N LEU A 267 21.97 -2.17 -16.87
CA LEU A 267 20.76 -2.69 -16.26
C LEU A 267 21.08 -3.37 -14.93
N LEU A 268 20.16 -3.20 -13.99
CA LEU A 268 20.04 -4.07 -12.83
C LEU A 268 19.09 -5.21 -13.22
N ALA A 269 19.58 -6.45 -13.18
CA ALA A 269 18.72 -7.62 -13.19
C ALA A 269 18.58 -8.20 -11.78
N PHE A 270 17.48 -8.86 -11.47
CA PHE A 270 17.36 -9.63 -10.24
C PHE A 270 16.50 -10.88 -10.41
N GLU A 271 16.78 -11.88 -9.59
CA GLU A 271 16.05 -13.12 -9.51
C GLU A 271 15.78 -13.47 -8.03
N PRO A 272 14.65 -14.13 -7.71
CA PRO A 272 14.46 -14.71 -6.38
C PRO A 272 15.57 -15.73 -6.11
N SER A 273 16.26 -15.61 -4.98
CA SER A 273 17.28 -16.58 -4.59
C SER A 273 16.59 -17.91 -4.22
N PRO A 274 17.05 -19.06 -4.73
CA PRO A 274 16.54 -20.36 -4.29
C PRO A 274 16.86 -20.53 -2.80
N ALA A 275 15.82 -20.63 -1.98
CA ALA A 275 15.98 -20.55 -0.54
C ALA A 275 16.71 -21.79 0.02
N CYS A 276 17.80 -21.57 0.78
CA CYS A 276 18.17 -22.49 1.85
C CYS A 276 17.26 -22.17 3.05
N GLY A 277 16.09 -22.81 3.10
CA GLY A 277 15.10 -22.64 4.16
C GLY A 277 13.72 -22.27 3.60
N GLN A 278 12.68 -22.98 4.06
CA GLN A 278 11.30 -23.00 3.54
C GLN A 278 10.84 -21.78 2.73
N ALA A 279 10.39 -22.06 1.50
CA ALA A 279 9.66 -21.12 0.69
C ALA A 279 8.50 -20.52 1.49
N VAL A 280 8.57 -19.22 1.80
CA VAL A 280 7.36 -18.47 2.16
C VAL A 280 6.40 -18.58 0.99
N ASP A 281 5.26 -19.22 1.24
CA ASP A 281 4.31 -19.62 0.22
C ASP A 281 3.99 -18.47 -0.73
N ARG A 282 4.02 -18.75 -2.03
CA ARG A 282 3.90 -17.74 -3.10
C ARG A 282 2.50 -17.15 -3.24
N LEU A 283 1.56 -17.63 -2.43
CA LEU A 283 0.18 -17.15 -2.27
C LEU A 283 -0.36 -17.86 -1.03
N VAL A 284 -0.57 -17.17 0.09
CA VAL A 284 -1.32 -17.75 1.20
C VAL A 284 -2.80 -17.60 0.87
N LEU A 285 -3.40 -18.65 0.31
CA LEU A 285 -4.85 -18.81 0.30
C LEU A 285 -5.27 -19.14 1.73
N SER A 286 -5.88 -18.18 2.41
CA SER A 286 -6.53 -18.40 3.71
C SER A 286 -7.52 -19.58 3.59
N GLY A 287 -7.32 -20.58 4.45
CA GLY A 287 -8.00 -21.87 4.45
C GLY A 287 -9.50 -21.78 4.72
N THR A 288 -10.29 -21.49 3.69
CA THR A 288 -11.74 -21.70 3.71
C THR A 288 -12.08 -23.05 3.11
N ARG A 289 -12.91 -23.84 3.80
CA ARG A 289 -13.31 -25.19 3.39
C ARG A 289 -13.93 -25.23 1.99
N THR A 290 -13.48 -26.23 1.25
CA THR A 290 -13.98 -26.72 -0.04
C THR A 290 -15.48 -26.99 -0.01
N ILE A 291 -16.21 -26.51 -1.02
CA ILE A 291 -17.33 -27.13 -1.77
C ILE A 291 -18.10 -25.99 -2.46
N VAL A 292 -17.78 -25.71 -3.73
CA VAL A 292 -18.75 -25.21 -4.74
C VAL A 292 -18.28 -25.72 -6.12
N PRO A 293 -19.16 -26.29 -6.98
CA PRO A 293 -18.76 -26.89 -8.25
C PRO A 293 -18.33 -25.82 -9.26
N SER A 294 -17.07 -25.86 -9.70
CA SER A 294 -16.57 -25.03 -10.80
C SER A 294 -16.96 -25.63 -12.16
N GLY A 295 -18.13 -25.25 -12.64
CA GLY A 295 -18.44 -25.36 -14.06
C GLY A 295 -17.86 -24.17 -14.82
N THR A 296 -16.64 -24.27 -15.34
CA THR A 296 -16.21 -23.61 -16.59
C THR A 296 -14.94 -24.27 -17.12
N ARG A 297 -15.02 -24.57 -18.42
CA ARG A 297 -14.18 -25.42 -19.27
C ARG A 297 -12.75 -24.89 -19.41
N GLY A 298 -11.78 -25.81 -19.36
CA GLY A 298 -10.38 -25.55 -19.62
C GLY A 298 -10.08 -25.16 -21.06
N SER A 299 -9.03 -24.36 -21.22
CA SER A 299 -8.30 -24.20 -22.48
C SER A 299 -6.83 -24.48 -22.18
N CYS A 300 -6.40 -25.64 -22.63
CA CYS A 300 -5.05 -26.18 -22.55
C CYS A 300 -4.05 -25.32 -23.35
N TYR A 301 -2.82 -25.22 -22.88
CA TYR A 301 -1.68 -25.60 -23.70
C TYR A 301 -0.69 -26.37 -22.83
N GLN A 302 -0.42 -27.59 -23.27
CA GLN A 302 0.39 -28.62 -22.61
C GLN A 302 1.83 -28.51 -23.14
N GLU A 303 2.79 -28.48 -22.23
CA GLU A 303 4.23 -28.57 -22.52
C GLU A 303 4.59 -29.90 -23.21
N PRO A 304 5.58 -29.93 -24.12
CA PRO A 304 6.38 -31.13 -24.34
C PRO A 304 7.44 -31.27 -23.24
N LYS A 305 7.55 -32.48 -22.68
CA LYS A 305 8.55 -32.87 -21.68
C LYS A 305 9.97 -32.95 -22.25
N GLN A 306 10.89 -32.41 -21.44
CA GLN A 306 12.28 -32.80 -21.15
C GLN A 306 13.23 -33.26 -22.27
N GLY A 307 14.34 -32.52 -22.38
CA GLY A 307 15.66 -33.05 -22.69
C GLY A 307 16.69 -32.31 -21.83
N LEU A 308 17.32 -33.01 -20.89
CA LEU A 308 18.50 -32.52 -20.18
C LEU A 308 19.61 -32.23 -21.20
N THR A 309 20.19 -31.03 -21.14
CA THR A 309 21.54 -30.80 -21.66
C THR A 309 22.17 -29.64 -20.91
N CYS A 310 23.23 -29.94 -20.16
CA CYS A 310 24.16 -28.95 -19.64
C CYS A 310 24.82 -28.24 -20.83
N GLY A 311 24.72 -26.92 -20.90
CA GLY A 311 25.27 -26.17 -22.02
C GLY A 311 25.34 -24.67 -21.74
N ASN A 312 26.55 -24.19 -21.51
CA ASN A 312 26.92 -22.78 -21.52
C ASN A 312 26.48 -22.13 -22.85
N LYS A 313 25.42 -21.33 -22.85
CA LYS A 313 25.13 -20.35 -23.93
C LYS A 313 24.45 -19.11 -23.36
N THR A 314 25.12 -17.99 -23.55
CA THR A 314 24.60 -16.63 -23.47
C THR A 314 23.45 -16.47 -24.47
N TRP A 315 22.22 -16.66 -24.01
CA TRP A 315 21.03 -16.27 -24.74
C TRP A 315 20.56 -14.92 -24.20
N ASN A 316 20.46 -13.92 -25.09
CA ASN A 316 19.86 -12.64 -24.76
C ASN A 316 18.39 -12.86 -24.40
N ARG A 317 18.10 -12.88 -23.09
CA ARG A 317 16.74 -12.99 -22.57
C ARG A 317 15.93 -11.76 -22.99
N VAL A 318 14.64 -11.96 -23.27
CA VAL A 318 13.75 -10.90 -23.76
C VAL A 318 13.63 -9.78 -22.71
N LEU A 319 13.73 -8.53 -23.15
CA LEU A 319 13.75 -7.35 -22.28
C LEU A 319 12.32 -6.97 -21.85
N ASN A 320 12.08 -6.84 -20.54
CA ASN A 320 10.82 -6.36 -19.96
C ASN A 320 10.66 -4.82 -20.03
N LEU A 321 11.36 -4.14 -20.94
CA LEU A 321 11.47 -2.67 -20.94
C LEU A 321 10.11 -1.97 -21.11
N GLU A 322 9.27 -2.46 -22.03
CA GLU A 322 7.93 -1.91 -22.28
C GLU A 322 6.97 -2.24 -21.12
N SER A 323 7.06 -3.47 -20.59
CA SER A 323 6.27 -3.87 -19.42
C SER A 323 6.61 -3.07 -18.16
N ASN A 324 7.84 -2.56 -17.98
CA ASN A 324 8.20 -1.76 -16.81
C ASN A 324 7.49 -0.40 -16.77
N GLN A 325 7.32 0.21 -17.95
CA GLN A 325 6.57 1.46 -18.07
C GLN A 325 5.08 1.25 -17.92
N GLN A 326 4.52 0.09 -18.30
CA GLN A 326 3.07 -0.17 -18.27
C GLN A 326 2.61 -0.92 -17.01
N SER A 327 3.44 -1.71 -16.34
CA SER A 327 3.01 -2.61 -15.25
C SER A 327 2.44 -1.88 -14.04
N ASN A 328 3.00 -0.73 -13.67
CA ASN A 328 2.43 0.11 -12.60
C ASN A 328 1.09 0.76 -13.01
N PHE A 329 0.87 1.00 -14.31
CA PHE A 329 -0.33 1.67 -14.83
C PHE A 329 -1.47 0.66 -15.09
N GLU A 330 -1.16 -0.51 -15.65
CA GLU A 330 -2.13 -1.58 -15.88
C GLU A 330 -2.65 -2.16 -14.57
N GLU A 331 -1.81 -2.29 -13.55
CA GLU A 331 -2.22 -2.76 -12.23
C GLU A 331 -3.16 -1.77 -11.55
N CYS A 332 -2.82 -0.47 -11.58
CA CYS A 332 -3.68 0.60 -11.07
C CYS A 332 -5.03 0.66 -11.83
N ALA A 333 -5.01 0.48 -13.15
CA ALA A 333 -6.22 0.41 -13.97
C ALA A 333 -7.08 -0.83 -13.63
N ARG A 334 -6.46 -1.99 -13.41
CA ARG A 334 -7.16 -3.23 -13.00
C ARG A 334 -7.77 -3.10 -11.59
N ASP A 335 -7.07 -2.45 -10.65
CA ASP A 335 -7.57 -2.19 -9.30
C ASP A 335 -8.76 -1.23 -9.30
N VAL A 336 -8.70 -0.16 -10.10
CA VAL A 336 -9.83 0.76 -10.28
C VAL A 336 -11.02 0.03 -10.90
N GLN A 337 -10.79 -0.84 -11.89
CA GLN A 337 -11.85 -1.66 -12.47
C GLN A 337 -12.43 -2.68 -11.47
N LYS A 338 -11.60 -3.28 -10.61
CA LYS A 338 -12.04 -4.17 -9.52
C LYS A 338 -12.91 -3.41 -8.52
N LEU A 339 -12.48 -2.23 -8.08
CA LEU A 339 -13.23 -1.37 -7.16
C LEU A 339 -14.57 -0.92 -7.75
N ILE A 340 -14.60 -0.53 -9.03
CA ILE A 340 -15.84 -0.18 -9.75
C ILE A 340 -16.77 -1.39 -9.80
N ARG A 341 -16.24 -2.58 -10.13
CA ARG A 341 -17.02 -3.83 -10.20
C ARG A 341 -17.58 -4.24 -8.85
N ASP A 342 -16.82 -4.04 -7.78
CA ASP A 342 -17.24 -4.40 -6.42
C ASP A 342 -18.25 -3.39 -5.86
N THR A 343 -18.10 -2.10 -6.18
CA THR A 343 -19.10 -1.06 -5.88
C THR A 343 -20.40 -1.33 -6.64
N ALA A 344 -20.32 -1.68 -7.93
CA ALA A 344 -21.48 -2.03 -8.74
C ALA A 344 -22.18 -3.30 -8.22
N ARG A 345 -21.43 -4.31 -7.76
CA ARG A 345 -21.99 -5.50 -7.10
C ARG A 345 -22.67 -5.16 -5.77
N GLY A 346 -22.10 -4.26 -4.97
CA GLY A 346 -22.69 -3.79 -3.72
C GLY A 346 -23.99 -3.01 -3.91
N LEU A 347 -24.07 -2.18 -4.95
CA LEU A 347 -25.30 -1.47 -5.34
C LEU A 347 -26.37 -2.43 -5.88
N GLY A 348 -25.97 -3.45 -6.65
CA GLY A 348 -26.88 -4.47 -7.16
C GLY A 348 -27.45 -5.39 -6.07
N THR A 349 -26.67 -5.75 -5.05
CA THR A 349 -27.17 -6.52 -3.90
C THR A 349 -28.05 -5.69 -2.98
N ALA A 350 -27.77 -4.38 -2.81
CA ALA A 350 -28.67 -3.47 -2.10
C ALA A 350 -30.03 -3.33 -2.81
N ALA A 351 -30.03 -3.18 -4.14
CA ALA A 351 -31.26 -3.11 -4.96
C ALA A 351 -32.07 -4.42 -4.95
N LYS A 352 -31.39 -5.59 -4.86
CA LYS A 352 -32.06 -6.89 -4.70
C LYS A 352 -32.62 -7.11 -3.30
N LYS A 353 -31.99 -6.54 -2.26
CA LYS A 353 -32.48 -6.61 -0.87
C LYS A 353 -33.71 -5.73 -0.62
N SER A 354 -33.89 -4.67 -1.41
CA SER A 354 -35.10 -3.84 -1.40
C SER A 354 -36.27 -4.42 -2.21
N ALA A 355 -36.09 -5.56 -2.87
CA ALA A 355 -37.16 -6.29 -3.57
C ALA A 355 -37.50 -7.59 -2.81
N GLY A 356 -38.24 -7.45 -1.70
CA GLY A 356 -38.97 -8.54 -1.03
C GLY A 356 -40.42 -8.65 -1.54
N PRO A 357 -41.12 -9.77 -1.29
CA PRO A 357 -42.08 -10.35 -2.22
C PRO A 357 -43.38 -9.56 -2.35
N ALA A 358 -43.87 -9.46 -3.59
CA ALA A 358 -45.18 -8.93 -3.92
C ALA A 358 -46.28 -9.82 -3.30
N ILE A 359 -47.03 -9.27 -2.36
CA ILE A 359 -48.27 -9.86 -1.86
C ILE A 359 -49.34 -9.65 -2.93
N SER A 360 -49.90 -10.77 -3.38
CA SER A 360 -51.04 -10.87 -4.28
C SER A 360 -52.29 -10.22 -3.68
N SER A 361 -52.84 -9.22 -4.34
CA SER A 361 -54.26 -8.86 -4.22
C SER A 361 -54.89 -8.70 -5.61
N ALA A 362 -55.92 -9.50 -5.86
CA ALA A 362 -56.69 -9.54 -7.10
C ALA A 362 -57.52 -8.25 -7.30
N PRO A 363 -57.84 -7.85 -8.55
CA PRO A 363 -58.53 -6.61 -8.84
C PRO A 363 -60.06 -6.76 -8.69
N ARG A 364 -60.72 -5.77 -8.08
CA ARG A 364 -62.16 -5.50 -8.24
C ARG A 364 -62.34 -4.32 -9.20
N SER A 365 -63.32 -4.47 -10.08
CA SER A 365 -63.73 -3.57 -11.18
C SER A 365 -64.19 -2.17 -10.72
N PRO A 366 -64.33 -1.19 -11.64
CA PRO A 366 -64.42 0.24 -11.34
C PRO A 366 -65.86 0.75 -11.28
N GLU A 367 -66.10 1.78 -10.46
CA GLU A 367 -67.35 2.56 -10.53
C GLU A 367 -67.07 4.06 -10.27
N THR A 368 -67.12 4.82 -11.38
CA THR A 368 -67.75 6.13 -11.58
C THR A 368 -67.32 7.37 -10.77
N ALA A 369 -66.81 8.38 -11.50
CA ALA A 369 -66.55 9.75 -11.05
C ALA A 369 -67.82 10.65 -11.06
N PRO A 370 -67.78 11.82 -10.40
CA PRO A 370 -68.20 13.03 -11.10
C PRO A 370 -67.29 14.26 -10.90
N GLU A 371 -67.26 15.08 -11.95
CA GLU A 371 -66.55 16.35 -12.18
C GLU A 371 -67.16 17.58 -11.45
N PRO A 372 -66.50 18.77 -11.50
CA PRO A 372 -66.50 19.79 -10.43
C PRO A 372 -67.47 20.97 -10.65
N PRO A 373 -67.62 21.89 -9.68
CA PRO A 373 -68.36 23.13 -9.89
C PRO A 373 -67.49 24.31 -10.35
N LEU A 374 -68.06 25.04 -11.31
CA LEU A 374 -67.57 26.23 -12.01
C LEU A 374 -67.54 27.50 -11.12
N LEU A 375 -66.59 28.38 -11.44
CA LEU A 375 -66.41 29.75 -10.95
C LEU A 375 -67.55 30.70 -11.33
N PRO A 376 -67.62 31.91 -10.71
CA PRO A 376 -68.02 33.10 -11.44
C PRO A 376 -66.95 34.22 -11.44
N ARG A 377 -67.02 35.00 -12.52
CA ARG A 377 -66.14 36.06 -13.00
C ARG A 377 -66.46 37.44 -12.41
N SER A 378 -65.45 38.31 -12.42
CA SER A 378 -65.52 39.73 -12.84
C SER A 378 -64.09 40.09 -13.32
N GLY A 379 -63.80 40.65 -14.51
CA GLY A 379 -64.43 41.70 -15.30
C GLY A 379 -64.00 43.05 -14.73
N GLY A 380 -63.24 43.94 -15.37
CA GLY A 380 -62.64 44.06 -16.70
C GLY A 380 -62.12 45.51 -16.87
N ALA A 381 -61.40 45.77 -17.98
CA ALA A 381 -60.96 47.08 -18.52
C ALA A 381 -59.87 47.82 -17.70
N ARG A 382 -58.81 48.38 -18.28
CA ARG A 382 -58.50 48.81 -19.64
C ARG A 382 -57.00 48.74 -19.88
#